data_AF-A0A6J4E7T1-F1
#
_entry.id   AF-A0A6J4E7T1-F1
#
_cell.length_a   1.000
_cell.length_b   1.000
_cell.length_c   1.000
_cell.angle_alpha   90.00
_cell.angle_beta   90.00
_cell.angle_gamma   90.00
#
_symmetry.space_group_name_H-M   'P 1'
#
loop_
_entity.id
_entity.type
_entity.pdbx_description
1 polymer ?
#
loop_
_entity_poly.entity_id
_entity_poly.type
_entity_poly.pdbx_seq_one_letter_code
_entity_poly.pdbx_strand_id
1 'polypeptide(L)'
;MRQHLPFTRTLLKELEAAQHEQLATYQALLRSAGSLLVASEAQVLDALGRQRLLDLLGVNPVHRRRIPGNVERLLCAVVLQGLEDSARQFSGRRFPGPRSGPLARAFNEVMACATLQKLRNSRGQACRAANAPSQRHAEYATPVLTVHNADGSRQVYPLR
;
A
#
# COMPACT_ATOMS: atom_id res chain seq x y z
N MET A 1 43.17 13.04 -12.92
CA MET A 1 42.03 12.53 -13.72
C MET A 1 42.02 11.00 -13.64
N ARG A 2 41.18 10.41 -12.80
CA ARG A 2 41.06 8.94 -12.70
C ARG A 2 40.16 8.45 -13.83
N GLN A 3 40.78 7.97 -14.90
CA GLN A 3 40.09 7.30 -16.00
C GLN A 3 39.37 6.05 -15.47
N HIS A 4 38.07 5.95 -15.77
CA HIS A 4 37.23 4.81 -15.41
C HIS A 4 37.76 3.51 -16.02
N LEU A 5 38.36 2.66 -15.19
CA LEU A 5 38.78 1.31 -15.59
C LEU A 5 37.53 0.46 -15.87
N PRO A 6 37.36 -0.13 -17.06
CA PRO A 6 36.15 -0.89 -17.43
C PRO A 6 35.86 -2.06 -16.49
N PHE A 7 36.91 -2.66 -15.90
CA PHE A 7 36.83 -3.70 -14.88
C PHE A 7 36.12 -3.25 -13.59
N THR A 8 36.23 -1.97 -13.21
CA THR A 8 35.53 -1.43 -12.03
C THR A 8 34.05 -1.18 -12.31
N ARG A 9 33.65 -0.95 -13.57
CA ARG A 9 32.23 -0.75 -13.93
C ARG A 9 31.45 -2.07 -13.93
N THR A 10 32.06 -3.17 -14.39
CA THR A 10 31.40 -4.49 -14.36
C THR A 10 31.26 -4.98 -12.93
N LEU A 11 32.31 -4.86 -12.12
CA LEU A 11 32.28 -5.27 -10.72
C LEU A 11 31.32 -4.41 -9.87
N LEU A 12 31.22 -3.10 -10.14
CA LEU A 12 30.19 -2.26 -9.52
C LEU A 12 28.78 -2.70 -9.89
N LYS A 13 28.52 -3.01 -11.17
CA LYS A 13 27.21 -3.51 -11.59
C LYS A 13 26.85 -4.85 -10.94
N GLU A 14 27.83 -5.75 -10.79
CA GLU A 14 27.65 -7.02 -10.09
C GLU A 14 27.33 -6.81 -8.61
N LEU A 15 28.05 -5.91 -7.93
CA LEU A 15 27.77 -5.56 -6.54
C LEU A 15 26.41 -4.88 -6.36
N GLU A 16 26.05 -3.97 -7.26
CA GLU A 16 24.72 -3.36 -7.27
C GLU A 16 23.65 -4.44 -7.47
N ALA A 17 23.81 -5.35 -8.43
CA ALA A 17 22.85 -6.43 -8.66
C ALA A 17 22.69 -7.33 -7.43
N ALA A 18 23.81 -7.77 -6.82
CA ALA A 18 23.79 -8.58 -5.60
C ALA A 18 23.14 -7.84 -4.42
N GLN A 19 23.40 -6.53 -4.28
CA GLN A 19 22.75 -5.71 -3.28
C GLN A 19 21.24 -5.63 -3.51
N HIS A 20 20.80 -5.42 -4.76
CA HIS A 20 19.38 -5.38 -5.10
C HIS A 20 18.69 -6.71 -4.82
N GLU A 21 19.33 -7.83 -5.14
CA GLU A 21 18.82 -9.16 -4.85
C GLU A 21 18.67 -9.38 -3.34
N GLN A 22 19.72 -9.07 -2.56
CA GLN A 22 19.68 -9.19 -1.10
C GLN A 22 18.61 -8.30 -0.47
N LEU A 23 18.45 -7.06 -0.96
CA LEU A 23 17.39 -6.16 -0.51
C LEU A 23 16.01 -6.72 -0.84
N ALA A 24 15.81 -7.29 -2.02
CA ALA A 24 14.56 -7.93 -2.41
C ALA A 24 14.24 -9.13 -1.51
N THR A 25 15.21 -9.98 -1.19
CA THR A 25 15.04 -11.09 -0.24
C THR A 25 14.67 -10.59 1.15
N TYR A 26 15.36 -9.56 1.64
CA TYR A 26 15.08 -8.96 2.94
C TYR A 26 13.67 -8.36 3.02
N GLN A 27 13.23 -7.64 1.98
CA GLN A 27 11.87 -7.10 1.89
C GLN A 27 10.81 -8.21 1.84
N ALA A 28 11.08 -9.29 1.11
CA ALA A 28 10.17 -10.45 1.07
C ALA A 28 10.02 -11.11 2.45
N LEU A 29 11.12 -11.22 3.21
CA LEU A 29 11.10 -11.74 4.58
C LEU A 29 10.36 -10.80 5.54
N LEU A 30 10.63 -9.49 5.48
CA LEU A 30 9.90 -8.51 6.28
C LEU A 30 8.40 -8.55 6.00
N ARG A 31 8.01 -8.72 4.74
CA ARG A 31 6.62 -8.84 4.33
C ARG A 31 5.96 -10.10 4.85
N SER A 32 6.62 -11.26 4.74
CA SER A 32 6.05 -12.51 5.23
C SER A 32 5.91 -12.47 6.75
N ALA A 33 6.96 -12.05 7.47
CA ALA A 33 6.92 -11.87 8.92
C ALA A 33 5.85 -10.86 9.35
N GLY A 34 5.76 -9.72 8.67
CA GLY A 34 4.74 -8.70 8.93
C GLY A 34 3.32 -9.21 8.70
N SER A 35 3.09 -9.96 7.61
CA SER A 35 1.78 -10.53 7.32
C SER A 35 1.34 -11.55 8.36
N LEU A 36 2.27 -12.38 8.84
CA LEU A 36 2.01 -13.34 9.91
C LEU A 36 1.66 -12.59 11.21
N LEU A 37 2.47 -11.62 11.61
CA LEU A 37 2.25 -10.82 12.82
C LEU A 37 0.89 -10.11 12.82
N VAL A 38 0.50 -9.51 11.70
CA VAL A 38 -0.80 -8.82 11.58
C VAL A 38 -1.95 -9.82 11.59
N ALA A 39 -1.79 -11.00 10.99
CA ALA A 39 -2.82 -12.04 10.97
C ALA A 39 -2.99 -12.73 12.34
N SER A 40 -1.88 -12.94 13.06
CA SER A 40 -1.85 -13.64 14.35
C SER A 40 -1.96 -12.70 15.56
N GLU A 41 -2.22 -11.40 15.36
CA GLU A 41 -2.16 -10.39 16.41
C GLU A 41 -3.02 -10.75 17.62
N ALA A 42 -4.26 -11.21 17.40
CA ALA A 42 -5.15 -11.63 18.48
C ALA A 42 -4.57 -12.79 19.29
N GLN A 43 -3.99 -13.79 18.64
CA GLN A 43 -3.37 -14.94 19.31
C GLN A 43 -2.14 -14.53 20.12
N VAL A 44 -1.33 -13.61 19.58
CA VAL A 44 -0.16 -13.06 20.28
C VAL A 44 -0.59 -12.25 21.50
N LEU A 45 -1.68 -11.46 21.37
CA LEU A 45 -2.28 -10.72 22.47
C LEU A 45 -2.84 -11.62 23.56
N ASP A 46 -3.52 -12.70 23.20
CA ASP A 46 -4.06 -13.68 24.15
C ASP A 46 -2.93 -14.41 24.90
N ALA A 47 -1.85 -14.77 24.21
CA ALA A 47 -0.75 -15.53 24.80
C ALA A 47 0.17 -14.68 25.70
N LEU A 48 0.54 -13.47 25.27
CA LEU A 48 1.48 -12.62 26.00
C LEU A 48 0.79 -11.61 26.92
N GLY A 49 -0.43 -11.22 26.57
CA GLY A 49 -1.09 -10.07 27.17
C GLY A 49 -0.51 -8.74 26.68
N ARG A 50 -1.35 -7.70 26.73
CA ARG A 50 -1.02 -6.35 26.25
C ARG A 50 0.26 -5.76 26.87
N GLN A 51 0.43 -5.87 28.19
CA GLN A 51 1.54 -5.21 28.88
C GLN A 51 2.90 -5.78 28.47
N ARG A 52 3.03 -7.11 28.47
CA ARG A 52 4.27 -7.80 28.07
C ARG A 52 4.59 -7.54 26.60
N LEU A 53 3.59 -7.50 25.74
CA LEU A 53 3.81 -7.16 24.33
C LEU A 53 4.36 -5.73 24.18
N LEU A 54 3.84 -4.75 24.92
CA LEU A 54 4.37 -3.39 24.92
C LEU A 54 5.78 -3.30 25.52
N ASP A 55 6.11 -4.14 26.51
CA ASP A 55 7.47 -4.26 27.05
C ASP A 55 8.44 -4.80 25.99
N LEU A 56 8.06 -5.86 25.29
CA LEU A 56 8.86 -6.47 24.21
C LEU A 56 9.12 -5.51 23.04
N LEU A 57 8.13 -4.69 22.70
CA LEU A 57 8.24 -3.65 21.69
C LEU A 57 9.03 -2.41 22.17
N GLY A 58 9.53 -2.42 23.41
CA GLY A 58 10.31 -1.32 23.97
C GLY A 58 9.49 -0.04 24.13
N VAL A 59 8.17 -0.13 24.32
CA VAL A 59 7.30 1.04 24.48
C VAL A 59 7.45 1.60 25.89
N ASN A 60 7.88 2.86 25.98
CA ASN A 60 8.02 3.55 27.26
C ASN A 60 6.67 3.56 28.02
N PRO A 61 6.62 3.18 29.32
CA PRO A 61 5.41 3.21 30.13
C PRO A 61 4.62 4.52 30.06
N VAL A 62 5.31 5.67 30.02
CA VAL A 62 4.67 6.99 29.92
C VAL A 62 3.90 7.14 28.60
N HIS A 63 4.39 6.54 27.52
CA HIS A 63 3.77 6.62 26.21
C HIS A 63 2.63 5.62 26.00
N ARG A 64 2.52 4.58 26.85
CA ARG A 64 1.41 3.61 26.76
C ARG A 64 0.03 4.26 26.91
N ARG A 65 -0.03 5.41 27.61
CA ARG A 65 -1.23 6.23 27.76
C ARG A 65 -1.77 6.77 26.43
N ARG A 66 -0.92 6.87 25.40
CA ARG A 66 -1.33 7.28 24.04
C ARG A 66 -2.07 6.17 23.27
N ILE A 67 -1.99 4.94 23.77
CA ILE A 67 -2.66 3.79 23.17
C ILE A 67 -3.98 3.57 23.92
N PRO A 68 -5.14 3.71 23.25
CA PRO A 68 -6.45 3.46 23.88
C PRO A 68 -6.54 2.03 24.45
N GLY A 69 -7.30 1.86 25.53
CA GLY A 69 -7.53 0.54 26.16
C GLY A 69 -8.19 -0.47 25.23
N ASN A 70 -9.12 0.00 24.39
CA ASN A 70 -9.98 -0.84 23.55
C ASN A 70 -9.56 -0.83 22.06
N VAL A 71 -8.28 -0.70 21.79
CA VAL A 71 -7.78 -0.73 20.40
C VAL A 71 -7.88 -2.15 19.85
N GLU A 72 -8.56 -2.32 18.72
CA GLU A 72 -8.71 -3.62 18.04
C GLU A 72 -7.37 -4.16 17.51
N ARG A 73 -6.47 -3.27 17.06
CA ARG A 73 -5.16 -3.61 16.53
C ARG A 73 -4.04 -2.84 17.22
N LEU A 74 -3.53 -3.41 18.31
CA LEU A 74 -2.47 -2.85 19.14
C LEU A 74 -1.19 -2.59 18.35
N LEU A 75 -0.71 -3.56 17.58
CA LEU A 75 0.52 -3.48 16.79
C LEU A 75 0.42 -2.36 15.76
N CYS A 76 -0.72 -2.25 15.06
CA CYS A 76 -0.98 -1.14 14.14
C CYS A 76 -0.91 0.22 14.87
N ALA A 77 -1.54 0.33 16.03
CA ALA A 77 -1.52 1.56 16.81
C ALA A 77 -0.10 1.94 17.24
N VAL A 78 0.71 0.98 17.69
CA VAL A 78 2.12 1.18 18.06
C VAL A 78 2.94 1.70 16.86
N VAL A 79 2.78 1.10 15.67
CA VAL A 79 3.50 1.53 14.47
C VAL A 79 3.08 2.92 14.02
N LEU A 80 1.77 3.16 13.88
CA LEU A 80 1.25 4.43 13.36
C LEU A 80 1.61 5.61 14.27
N GLN A 81 1.58 5.40 15.58
CA GLN A 81 1.98 6.40 16.58
C GLN A 81 3.51 6.47 16.76
N GLY A 82 4.30 5.60 16.11
CA GLY A 82 5.75 5.59 16.21
C GLY A 82 6.27 5.29 17.61
N LEU A 83 5.57 4.42 18.36
CA LEU A 83 5.88 4.13 19.76
C LEU A 83 6.88 2.98 19.97
N GLU A 84 7.13 2.20 18.92
CA GLU A 84 8.14 1.13 18.92
C GLU A 84 9.50 1.69 19.34
N ASP A 85 10.18 1.01 20.26
CA ASP A 85 11.46 1.41 20.85
C ASP A 85 11.46 2.82 21.47
N SER A 86 10.30 3.37 21.81
CA SER A 86 10.21 4.72 22.39
C SER A 86 10.88 4.84 23.77
N ALA A 87 11.14 3.72 24.47
CA ALA A 87 11.98 3.73 25.67
C ALA A 87 13.46 4.04 25.35
N ARG A 88 13.94 3.71 24.14
CA ARG A 88 15.33 3.90 23.70
C ARG A 88 15.53 5.21 22.93
N GLN A 89 14.55 5.62 22.11
CA GLN A 89 14.64 6.84 21.29
C GLN A 89 14.83 8.13 22.09
N PHE A 90 14.26 8.20 23.30
CA PHE A 90 14.36 9.39 24.15
C PHE A 90 15.51 9.33 25.17
N SER A 91 16.40 8.33 25.06
CA SER A 91 17.60 8.19 25.91
C SER A 91 18.75 9.13 25.53
N GLY A 92 18.55 10.07 24.59
CA GLY A 92 19.58 10.99 24.09
C GLY A 92 20.60 10.36 23.13
N ARG A 93 20.55 9.04 22.91
CA ARG A 93 21.36 8.34 21.91
C ARG A 93 20.77 8.55 20.52
N ARG A 94 21.60 8.89 19.52
CA ARG A 94 21.18 9.00 18.10
C ARG A 94 20.66 7.65 17.61
N PHE A 95 19.34 7.49 17.60
CA PHE A 95 18.68 6.38 16.95
C PHE A 95 18.15 6.82 15.58
N PRO A 96 18.02 5.87 14.63
CA PRO A 96 17.26 6.11 13.41
C PRO A 96 15.87 6.64 13.76
N GLY A 97 15.37 7.55 12.91
CA GLY A 97 14.18 8.35 13.19
C GLY A 97 12.92 7.54 13.54
N PRO A 98 11.84 8.21 13.99
CA PRO A 98 10.59 7.54 14.33
C PRO A 98 10.13 6.61 13.20
N ARG A 99 9.63 5.42 13.57
CA ARG A 99 9.17 4.33 12.66
C ARG A 99 10.27 3.51 11.95
N SER A 100 11.49 3.50 12.49
CA SER A 100 12.57 2.68 11.94
C SER A 100 12.71 1.28 12.54
N GLY A 101 11.90 0.93 13.53
CA GLY A 101 11.98 -0.36 14.23
C GLY A 101 11.55 -1.54 13.36
N PRO A 102 11.91 -2.78 13.75
CA PRO A 102 11.61 -3.99 12.98
C PRO A 102 10.11 -4.20 12.72
N LEU A 103 9.24 -3.92 13.71
CA LEU A 103 7.79 -4.02 13.55
C LEU A 103 7.30 -2.97 12.55
N ALA A 104 7.75 -1.73 12.66
CA ALA A 104 7.38 -0.67 11.72
C ALA A 104 7.84 -0.98 10.30
N ARG A 105 9.05 -1.52 10.10
CA ARG A 105 9.53 -1.94 8.78
C ARG A 105 8.67 -3.06 8.19
N ALA A 106 8.39 -4.10 8.96
CA ALA A 106 7.55 -5.22 8.51
C ALA A 106 6.13 -4.75 8.17
N PHE A 107 5.54 -3.89 9.00
CA PHE A 107 4.22 -3.31 8.76
C PHE A 107 4.19 -2.45 7.49
N ASN A 108 5.19 -1.59 7.29
CA ASN A 108 5.30 -0.74 6.11
C ASN A 108 5.41 -1.57 4.82
N GLU A 109 6.17 -2.66 4.83
CA GLU A 109 6.29 -3.57 3.68
C GLU A 109 4.97 -4.26 3.34
N VAL A 110 4.20 -4.69 4.35
CA VAL A 110 2.86 -5.27 4.14
C VAL A 110 1.91 -4.23 3.55
N MET A 111 1.88 -3.02 4.12
CA MET A 111 1.01 -1.95 3.66
C MET A 111 1.36 -1.47 2.26
N ALA A 112 2.65 -1.30 1.94
CA ALA A 112 3.12 -0.93 0.62
C ALA A 112 2.63 -1.94 -0.43
N CYS A 113 2.78 -3.24 -0.16
CA CYS A 113 2.27 -4.27 -1.07
C CYS A 113 0.76 -4.28 -1.21
N ALA A 114 0.02 -4.12 -0.11
CA ALA A 114 -1.45 -4.03 -0.16
C ALA A 114 -1.90 -2.81 -0.99
N THR A 115 -1.24 -1.66 -0.85
CA THR A 115 -1.55 -0.46 -1.65
C THR A 115 -1.27 -0.68 -3.13
N LEU A 116 -0.13 -1.27 -3.49
CA LEU A 116 0.22 -1.56 -4.88
C LEU A 116 -0.76 -2.56 -5.52
N GLN A 117 -1.18 -3.58 -4.78
CA GLN A 117 -2.18 -4.54 -5.26
C GLN A 117 -3.54 -3.87 -5.50
N LYS A 118 -3.99 -2.99 -4.60
CA LYS A 118 -5.24 -2.22 -4.78
C LYS A 118 -5.19 -1.34 -6.03
N LEU A 119 -4.07 -0.63 -6.24
CA LEU A 119 -3.87 0.19 -7.44
C LEU A 119 -3.84 -0.63 -8.73
N ARG A 120 -3.24 -1.83 -8.71
CA ARG A 120 -3.25 -2.75 -9.85
C ARG A 120 -4.67 -3.22 -10.17
N ASN A 121 -5.44 -3.56 -9.14
CA ASN A 121 -6.80 -4.08 -9.29
C ASN A 121 -7.78 -2.99 -9.75
N SER A 122 -7.65 -1.76 -9.27
CA SER A 122 -8.47 -0.63 -9.73
C SER A 122 -8.20 -0.29 -11.18
N ARG A 123 -6.94 -0.35 -11.63
CA ARG A 123 -6.59 -0.20 -13.05
C ARG A 123 -7.20 -1.31 -13.91
N GLY A 124 -7.20 -2.55 -13.42
CA GLY A 124 -7.86 -3.68 -14.08
C GLY A 124 -9.39 -3.53 -14.18
N GLN A 125 -10.03 -2.98 -13.15
CA GLN A 125 -11.47 -2.67 -13.16
C GLN A 125 -11.82 -1.53 -14.13
N ALA A 126 -11.02 -0.47 -14.18
CA ALA A 126 -11.21 0.63 -15.13
C ALA A 126 -11.12 0.17 -16.59
N CYS A 127 -10.15 -0.70 -16.92
CA CYS A 127 -10.04 -1.28 -18.26
C CYS A 127 -11.21 -2.22 -18.60
N ARG A 128 -11.74 -2.97 -17.63
CA ARG A 128 -12.91 -3.84 -17.85
C ARG A 128 -14.20 -3.03 -18.04
N ALA A 129 -14.37 -1.91 -17.33
CA ALA A 129 -15.50 -1.00 -17.53
C ALA A 129 -15.45 -0.31 -18.90
N ALA A 130 -14.25 0.03 -19.40
CA ALA A 130 -14.08 0.58 -20.75
C ALA A 130 -14.40 -0.43 -21.87
N ASN A 131 -14.29 -1.73 -21.60
CA ASN A 131 -14.57 -2.81 -22.55
C ASN A 131 -15.94 -3.48 -22.35
N ALA A 132 -16.75 -3.01 -21.40
CA ALA A 132 -18.11 -3.48 -21.24
C ALA A 132 -18.99 -2.82 -22.32
N PRO A 133 -19.70 -3.60 -23.16
CA PRO A 133 -20.63 -3.02 -24.12
C PRO A 133 -21.68 -2.24 -23.34
N SER A 134 -21.79 -0.94 -23.62
CA SER A 134 -22.79 -0.08 -23.03
C SER A 134 -24.18 -0.64 -23.34
N GLN A 135 -24.87 -1.18 -22.34
CA GLN A 135 -26.31 -1.48 -22.44
C GLN A 135 -27.06 -0.15 -22.54
N ARG A 136 -27.10 0.43 -23.74
CA ARG A 136 -28.08 1.44 -24.08
C ARG A 136 -29.39 0.69 -24.27
N HIS A 137 -30.33 0.90 -23.36
CA HIS A 137 -31.74 0.57 -23.58
C HIS A 137 -32.17 1.27 -24.89
N ALA A 138 -32.38 0.49 -25.94
CA ALA A 138 -33.02 0.95 -27.15
C ALA A 138 -34.52 1.01 -26.87
N GLU A 139 -35.01 2.16 -26.43
CA GLU A 139 -36.42 2.49 -26.62
C GLU A 139 -36.66 2.56 -28.14
N TYR A 140 -37.55 1.73 -28.64
CA TYR A 140 -37.96 1.68 -30.05
C TYR A 140 -38.67 3.00 -30.41
N ALA A 141 -37.90 4.04 -30.70
CA ALA A 141 -38.40 5.20 -31.40
C ALA A 141 -38.57 4.83 -32.88
N THR A 142 -39.79 4.93 -33.39
CA THR A 142 -40.09 4.77 -34.81
C THR A 142 -39.19 5.70 -35.63
N PRO A 143 -38.50 5.21 -36.67
CA PRO A 143 -37.62 6.06 -37.46
C PRO A 143 -38.45 7.11 -38.21
N VAL A 144 -38.04 8.37 -38.11
CA VAL A 144 -38.70 9.48 -38.79
C VAL A 144 -37.66 10.21 -39.63
N LEU A 145 -37.89 10.29 -40.94
CA LEU A 145 -37.03 11.04 -41.84
C LEU A 145 -37.38 12.51 -41.72
N THR A 146 -36.37 13.34 -41.52
CA THR A 146 -36.56 14.78 -41.60
C THR A 146 -35.72 15.34 -42.73
N VAL A 147 -36.38 16.09 -43.61
CA VAL A 147 -35.73 16.82 -44.69
C VAL A 147 -35.76 18.32 -44.36
N HIS A 148 -34.62 18.96 -44.55
CA HIS A 148 -34.44 20.40 -44.41
C HIS A 148 -34.29 21.02 -45.79
N ASN A 149 -35.10 22.04 -46.09
CA ASN A 149 -35.01 22.80 -47.33
C ASN A 149 -33.99 23.93 -47.19
N ALA A 150 -33.46 24.39 -48.32
CA ALA A 150 -32.42 25.43 -48.37
C ALA A 150 -32.88 26.76 -47.74
N ASP A 151 -34.19 26.99 -47.68
CA ASP A 151 -34.84 28.17 -47.12
C ASP A 151 -34.95 28.11 -45.58
N GLY A 152 -34.47 27.02 -44.96
CA GLY A 152 -34.44 26.82 -43.51
C GLY A 152 -35.68 26.15 -42.92
N SER A 153 -36.69 25.82 -43.72
CA SER A 153 -37.87 25.08 -43.26
C SER A 153 -37.60 23.58 -43.14
N ARG A 154 -38.24 22.92 -42.16
CA ARG A 154 -38.08 21.49 -41.84
C ARG A 154 -39.40 20.76 -42.00
N GLN A 155 -39.41 19.66 -42.74
CA GLN A 155 -40.55 18.73 -42.83
C GLN A 155 -40.15 17.34 -42.36
N VAL A 156 -41.07 16.71 -41.62
CA VAL A 156 -40.84 15.46 -40.86
C VAL A 156 -41.82 14.41 -41.38
N TYR A 157 -41.31 13.28 -41.87
CA TYR A 157 -42.09 12.18 -42.42
C TYR A 157 -41.85 10.89 -41.61
N PRO A 158 -42.91 10.24 -41.11
CA PRO A 158 -42.77 8.95 -40.45
C PRO A 158 -42.41 7.89 -41.51
N LEU A 159 -41.33 7.15 -41.29
CA LEU A 159 -41.00 5.99 -42.11
C LEU A 159 -41.74 4.78 -41.52
N ARG A 160 -42.73 4.28 -42.25
CA ARG A 160 -43.41 3.01 -41.96
C ARG A 160 -42.67 1.85 -42.59
#